data_AF-A0A1W9GD00-F1
#
_entry.id   AF-A0A1W9GD00-F1
#
_cell.length_a   1.000
_cell.length_b   1.000
_cell.length_c   1.000
_cell.angle_alpha   90.00
_cell.angle_beta   90.00
_cell.angle_gamma   90.00
#
_symmetry.space_group_name_H-M   'P 1'
#
loop_
_entity.id
_entity.type
_entity.pdbx_description
1 polymer ?
#
loop_
_entity_poly.entity_id
_entity_poly.type
_entity_poly.pdbx_seq_one_letter_code
_entity_poly.pdbx_strand_id
1 'polypeptide(L)'
;MSRVNMSGDISSLLSYYKHEKNIYGRCPHCHEPFRLSEVKLTYGKEPPRDLLTLLKRDRDRIKEEWEQLEAQIEETEAEHEDVLDSLEMEHEEALKELEDKW
;
A
#
# COMPACT_ATOMS: atom_id res chain seq x y z
N MET A 1 34.01 -21.14 -11.39
CA MET A 1 33.10 -21.43 -10.28
C MET A 1 33.90 -22.00 -9.13
N SER A 2 34.17 -21.21 -8.09
CA SER A 2 34.96 -21.64 -6.94
C SER A 2 34.19 -22.69 -6.15
N ARG A 3 34.76 -23.88 -6.00
CA ARG A 3 34.18 -24.95 -5.19
C ARG A 3 34.34 -24.58 -3.72
N VAL A 4 33.23 -24.39 -3.02
CA VAL A 4 33.23 -24.18 -1.57
C VAL A 4 33.44 -25.54 -0.91
N ASN A 5 34.66 -25.82 -0.46
CA ASN A 5 34.95 -26.98 0.38
C ASN A 5 34.58 -26.63 1.82
N MET A 6 33.53 -27.26 2.36
CA MET A 6 33.13 -27.06 3.75
C MET A 6 33.93 -28.01 4.65
N SER A 7 35.12 -27.59 5.11
CA SER A 7 35.62 -28.10 6.39
C SER A 7 34.78 -27.45 7.50
N GLY A 8 34.51 -28.15 8.60
CA GLY A 8 33.71 -27.66 9.72
C GLY A 8 34.35 -26.51 10.52
N ASP A 9 35.31 -25.79 9.94
CA ASP A 9 36.01 -24.68 10.56
C ASP A 9 35.20 -23.39 10.47
N ILE A 10 35.31 -22.54 11.50
CA ILE A 10 34.61 -21.24 11.57
C ILE A 10 34.99 -20.32 10.38
N SER A 11 36.22 -20.43 9.88
CA SER A 11 36.70 -19.69 8.69
C SER A 11 35.98 -20.10 7.40
N SER A 12 35.64 -21.38 7.27
CA SER A 12 34.88 -21.94 6.16
C SER A 12 33.45 -21.39 6.15
N LEU A 13 32.80 -21.30 7.32
CA LEU A 13 31.49 -20.65 7.47
C LEU A 13 31.54 -19.15 7.10
N LEU A 14 32.55 -18.42 7.57
CA LEU A 14 32.71 -17.00 7.20
C LEU A 14 32.93 -16.81 5.70
N SER A 15 33.69 -17.71 5.07
CA SER A 15 33.87 -17.69 3.61
C SER A 15 32.56 -17.99 2.87
N TYR A 16 31.74 -18.92 3.37
CA TYR A 16 30.41 -19.21 2.84
C TYR A 16 29.51 -17.97 2.89
N TYR A 17 29.38 -17.31 4.04
CA TYR A 17 28.56 -16.09 4.18
C TYR A 17 29.06 -14.94 3.29
N LYS A 18 30.38 -14.85 3.06
CA LYS A 18 30.95 -13.87 2.13
C LYS A 18 30.57 -14.15 0.67
N HIS A 19 30.43 -15.43 0.32
CA HIS A 19 30.03 -15.85 -1.02
C HIS A 19 28.51 -15.88 -1.22
N GLU A 20 27.71 -16.07 -0.17
CA GLU A 20 26.24 -16.10 -0.20
C GLU A 20 25.63 -14.83 -0.78
N LYS A 21 26.23 -13.66 -0.49
CA LYS A 21 25.84 -12.36 -1.07
C LYS A 21 25.95 -12.30 -2.60
N ASN A 22 26.70 -13.23 -3.20
CA ASN A 22 26.93 -13.32 -4.63
C ASN A 22 26.17 -14.48 -5.30
N ILE A 23 25.35 -15.23 -4.55
CA ILE A 23 24.53 -16.29 -5.11
C ILE A 23 23.14 -15.74 -5.40
N TYR A 24 22.79 -15.76 -6.68
CA TYR A 24 21.51 -15.30 -7.20
C TYR A 24 20.68 -16.50 -7.65
N GLY A 25 19.40 -16.50 -7.30
CA GLY A 25 18.42 -17.50 -7.69
C GLY A 25 17.20 -16.87 -8.36
N ARG A 26 16.36 -17.71 -8.96
CA ARG A 26 14.99 -17.33 -9.36
C ARG A 26 14.00 -18.11 -8.54
N CYS A 27 12.97 -17.45 -8.04
CA CYS A 27 11.91 -18.11 -7.29
C CYS A 27 11.18 -19.10 -8.22
N PRO A 28 10.97 -20.37 -7.82
CA PRO A 28 10.23 -21.33 -8.65
C PRO A 28 8.73 -21.01 -8.74
N HIS A 29 8.20 -20.13 -7.88
CA HIS A 29 6.78 -19.76 -7.85
C HIS A 29 6.47 -18.46 -8.60
N CYS A 30 7.28 -17.40 -8.43
CA CYS A 30 7.04 -16.09 -9.06
C CYS A 30 8.10 -15.68 -10.09
N HIS A 31 9.15 -16.48 -10.28
CA HIS A 31 10.29 -16.20 -11.16
C HIS A 31 11.08 -14.91 -10.88
N GLU A 32 10.79 -14.22 -9.77
CA GLU A 32 11.54 -13.04 -9.37
C GLU A 32 13.00 -13.40 -9.02
N PRO A 33 13.96 -12.57 -9.44
CA PRO A 33 15.36 -12.73 -9.06
C PRO A 33 15.52 -12.41 -7.57
N PHE A 34 16.16 -13.30 -6.82
CA PHE A 34 16.45 -13.11 -5.40
C PHE A 34 17.92 -13.36 -5.10
N ARG A 35 18.45 -12.69 -4.06
CA ARG A 35 19.76 -13.06 -3.49
C ARG A 35 19.55 -14.06 -2.36
N LEU A 36 20.41 -15.07 -2.26
CA LEU A 36 20.32 -16.04 -1.16
C LEU A 36 20.41 -15.37 0.22
N SER A 37 21.15 -14.27 0.34
CA SER A 37 21.22 -13.44 1.56
C SER A 37 19.90 -12.76 1.94
N GLU A 38 18.97 -12.62 1.00
CA GLU A 38 17.63 -12.02 1.23
C GLU A 38 16.59 -13.10 1.56
N VAL A 39 16.90 -14.38 1.29
CA VAL A 39 15.98 -15.49 1.52
C VAL A 39 16.21 -16.06 2.90
N LYS A 40 15.24 -15.85 3.79
CA LYS A 40 15.12 -16.68 4.99
C LYS A 40 14.72 -18.08 4.53
N LEU A 41 15.67 -19.03 4.60
CA LEU A 41 15.39 -20.47 4.49
C LEU A 41 14.40 -20.86 5.58
N THR A 42 13.11 -20.71 5.29
CA THR A 42 12.04 -21.11 6.18
C THR A 42 11.72 -22.57 5.86
N TYR A 43 12.04 -23.47 6.78
CA TYR A 43 11.58 -24.85 6.73
C TYR A 43 10.10 -24.88 7.12
N GLY A 44 9.21 -25.01 6.12
CA GLY A 44 7.75 -25.07 6.31
C GLY A 44 6.99 -25.03 4.99
N LYS A 45 5.73 -25.48 4.96
CA LYS A 45 4.86 -25.41 3.76
C LYS A 45 4.42 -23.99 3.42
N GLU A 46 4.38 -23.10 4.41
CA GLU A 46 4.03 -21.70 4.24
C GLU A 46 5.05 -20.81 4.95
N PRO A 47 5.55 -19.75 4.29
CA PRO A 47 6.37 -18.77 4.95
C PRO A 47 5.52 -18.08 6.04
N PRO A 48 6.11 -17.78 7.22
CA PRO A 48 5.42 -16.97 8.23
C PRO A 48 4.97 -15.66 7.59
N ARG A 49 3.79 -15.15 7.97
CA ARG A 49 3.23 -13.90 7.42
C ARG A 49 4.30 -12.81 7.40
N ASP A 50 4.83 -12.56 6.20
CA ASP A 50 5.91 -11.61 6.01
C ASP A 50 5.39 -10.22 6.38
N LEU A 51 6.24 -9.41 7.02
CA LEU A 51 5.94 -8.03 7.35
C LEU A 51 5.49 -7.27 6.10
N LEU A 52 6.09 -7.60 4.95
CA LEU A 52 5.71 -7.03 3.65
C LEU A 52 4.24 -7.35 3.28
N THR A 53 3.76 -8.55 3.57
CA THR A 53 2.39 -8.98 3.30
C THR A 53 1.40 -8.27 4.21
N LEU A 54 1.76 -8.04 5.48
CA LEU A 54 0.96 -7.24 6.41
C LEU A 54 0.88 -5.78 5.94
N LEU A 55 2.03 -5.17 5.60
CA LEU A 55 2.08 -3.79 5.12
C LEU A 55 1.31 -3.58 3.81
N LYS A 56 1.33 -4.55 2.89
CA LYS A 56 0.51 -4.50 1.67
C LYS A 56 -0.98 -4.49 2.00
N ARG A 57 -1.41 -5.36 2.92
CA ARG A 57 -2.82 -5.41 3.37
C ARG A 57 -3.26 -4.10 4.03
N ASP A 58 -2.40 -3.53 4.88
CA ASP A 58 -2.70 -2.26 5.55
C ASP A 58 -2.77 -1.11 4.53
N ARG A 59 -1.85 -1.07 3.57
CA ARG A 59 -1.88 -0.10 2.46
C ARG A 59 -3.18 -0.21 1.67
N ASP A 60 -3.58 -1.42 1.31
CA ASP A 60 -4.78 -1.64 0.49
C ASP A 60 -6.04 -1.21 1.26
N ARG A 61 -6.12 -1.51 2.56
CA ARG A 61 -7.20 -1.02 3.43
C ARG A 61 -7.23 0.52 3.49
N ILE A 62 -6.08 1.16 3.74
CA ILE A 62 -6.00 2.63 3.80
C ILE A 62 -6.42 3.26 2.48
N LYS A 63 -6.07 2.62 1.36
CA LYS A 63 -6.46 3.08 0.03
C LYS A 63 -7.98 3.03 -0.16
N GLU A 64 -8.62 1.92 0.24
CA GLU A 64 -10.09 1.79 0.19
C GLU A 64 -10.78 2.82 1.11
N GLU A 65 -10.27 3.02 2.32
CA GLU A 65 -10.79 4.03 3.26
C GLU A 65 -10.66 5.45 2.69
N TRP A 66 -9.55 5.74 2.01
CA TRP A 66 -9.32 7.04 1.37
C TRP A 66 -10.28 7.28 0.21
N GLU A 67 -10.46 6.30 -0.67
CA GLU A 67 -11.42 6.39 -1.79
C GLU A 67 -12.86 6.58 -1.29
N GLN A 68 -13.24 5.96 -0.17
CA GLN A 68 -14.56 6.15 0.45
C GLN A 68 -14.73 7.56 1.03
N LEU A 69 -13.72 8.08 1.72
CA LEU A 69 -13.75 9.43 2.29
C LEU A 69 -13.79 10.50 1.19
N GLU A 70 -13.05 10.30 0.10
CA GLU A 70 -13.05 11.21 -1.05
C GLU A 70 -14.44 11.28 -1.68
N ALA A 71 -15.09 10.13 -1.90
CA ALA A 71 -16.47 10.08 -2.40
C ALA A 71 -17.48 10.75 -1.46
N GLN A 72 -17.33 10.58 -0.13
CA GLN A 72 -18.19 11.25 0.84
C GLN A 72 -18.01 12.76 0.84
N ILE A 73 -16.79 13.25 0.66
CA ILE A 73 -16.52 14.69 0.54
C ILE A 73 -17.19 15.24 -0.72
N GLU A 74 -17.02 14.60 -1.87
CA GLU A 74 -17.66 15.03 -3.12
C GLU A 74 -19.20 15.07 -3.01
N GLU A 75 -19.81 14.05 -2.41
CA GLU A 75 -21.26 14.01 -2.17
C GLU A 75 -21.70 15.15 -1.24
N THR A 76 -20.98 15.37 -0.15
CA THR A 76 -21.29 16.43 0.83
C THR A 76 -21.12 17.82 0.21
N GLU A 77 -20.09 18.02 -0.62
CA GLU A 77 -19.86 19.29 -1.32
C GLU A 77 -20.98 19.59 -2.33
N ALA A 78 -21.41 18.60 -3.09
CA ALA A 78 -22.54 18.74 -4.02
C ALA A 78 -23.85 19.06 -3.30
N GLU A 79 -24.16 18.34 -2.20
CA GLU A 79 -25.34 18.63 -1.37
C GLU A 79 -25.29 20.07 -0.80
N HIS A 80 -24.12 20.52 -0.37
CA HIS A 80 -23.96 21.88 0.14
C HIS A 80 -24.13 22.94 -0.95
N GLU A 81 -23.64 22.70 -2.17
CA GLU A 81 -23.83 23.59 -3.31
C GLU A 81 -25.32 23.72 -3.67
N ASP A 82 -26.04 22.61 -3.78
CA ASP A 82 -27.49 22.60 -4.03
C ASP A 82 -28.26 23.38 -2.95
N VAL A 83 -27.87 23.24 -1.68
CA VAL A 83 -28.50 23.98 -0.58
C VAL A 83 -28.22 25.48 -0.69
N LEU A 84 -26.99 25.89 -1.01
CA LEU A 84 -26.66 27.31 -1.19
C LEU A 84 -27.46 27.93 -2.34
N ASP A 85 -27.53 27.25 -3.48
CA ASP A 85 -28.30 27.70 -4.64
C ASP A 85 -29.79 27.88 -4.28
N SER A 86 -30.37 26.92 -3.55
CA SER A 86 -31.77 27.01 -3.11
C SER A 86 -32.00 28.20 -2.17
N LEU A 87 -31.06 28.46 -1.25
CA LEU A 87 -31.15 29.57 -0.30
C LEU A 87 -30.99 30.93 -1.00
N GLU A 88 -30.11 31.00 -2.00
CA GLU A 88 -29.94 32.21 -2.82
C GLU A 88 -31.20 32.53 -3.62
N MET A 89 -31.83 31.53 -4.22
CA MET A 89 -33.12 31.70 -4.90
C MET A 89 -34.22 32.19 -3.95
N GLU A 90 -34.37 31.56 -2.78
CA GLU A 90 -35.35 31.99 -1.78
C GLU A 90 -35.11 33.44 -1.33
N HIS A 91 -33.84 33.82 -1.15
CA HIS A 91 -33.47 35.18 -0.77
C HIS A 91 -33.79 36.21 -1.87
N GLU A 92 -33.50 35.88 -3.14
CA GLU A 92 -33.86 36.74 -4.28
C GLU A 92 -35.38 36.91 -4.42
N GLU A 93 -36.15 35.84 -4.24
CA GLU A 93 -37.61 35.90 -4.27
C GLU A 93 -38.16 36.76 -3.13
N ALA A 94 -37.64 36.59 -1.91
CA ALA A 94 -38.01 37.40 -0.77
C ALA A 94 -37.71 38.90 -0.96
N LEU A 95 -36.59 39.24 -1.61
CA LEU A 95 -36.25 40.62 -1.95
C LEU A 95 -37.23 41.21 -2.97
N LYS A 96 -37.57 40.46 -4.03
CA LYS A 96 -38.56 40.90 -5.03
C LYS A 96 -39.93 41.13 -4.41
N GLU A 97 -40.38 40.22 -3.54
CA GLU A 97 -41.65 40.41 -2.84
C GLU A 97 -41.67 41.67 -1.95
N LEU A 98 -40.53 42.01 -1.35
CA LEU A 98 -40.40 43.24 -0.58
C LEU A 98 -40.46 44.46 -1.49
N GLU A 99 -39.75 44.47 -2.62
CA GLU A 99 -39.81 45.57 -3.60
C GLU A 99 -41.23 45.76 -4.16
N ASP A 100 -41.96 44.69 -4.46
CA ASP A 100 -43.34 44.76 -4.99
C ASP A 100 -44.37 45.26 -3.96
N LYS A 101 -44.05 45.21 -2.66
CA LYS A 101 -44.93 45.65 -1.56
C LYS A 101 -44.78 47.14 -1.21
N TRP A 102 -43.79 47.84 -1.74
CA TRP A 102 -43.51 49.26 -1.49
C TRP A 102 -43.73 50.14 -2.72
#